data_AF-A0A2J0MFM6-F1
#
_entry.id   AF-A0A2J0MFM6-F1
#
_cell.length_a   1.000
_cell.length_b   1.000
_cell.length_c   1.000
_cell.angle_alpha   90.00
_cell.angle_beta   90.00
_cell.angle_gamma   90.00
#
_symmetry.space_group_name_H-M   'P 1'
#
loop_
_entity.id
_entity.type
_entity.pdbx_description
1 polymer ?
#
loop_
_entity_poly.entity_id
_entity_poly.type
_entity_poly.pdbx_seq_one_letter_code
_entity_poly.pdbx_strand_id
1 'polypeptide(L)'
;MRLIRLIRNLISLSFILVILFFVFREPILKVVARMTVSHVTGFGVDIDRLKIGIFRPVIDIKGVKVNNPADYSDRVMLDLPQLYVRYAPSEILKGNIDISELIVTLKEFTVIKNKDGTTNVGELKGIGGAKEEGLKKSVSRPKKTNLHIGLFRLKLGRVLYKDNSVQPPSTKVYNLNINKEFRDIGDIRTIIRLIVAESLMKANLGNLADVDVKKLVTDTTSAAIGTTTKVIKKTAVTLENLLPFNKK
;
A
#
# COMPACT_ATOMS: atom_id res chain seq x y z
N MET A 1 -10.08 -42.46 -38.14
CA MET A 1 -8.86 -42.45 -37.28
C MET A 1 -8.23 -41.07 -37.06
N ARG A 2 -8.11 -40.17 -38.06
CA ARG A 2 -7.49 -38.84 -37.88
C ARG A 2 -8.21 -37.95 -36.85
N LEU A 3 -9.55 -37.95 -36.85
CA LEU A 3 -10.37 -37.16 -35.93
C LEU A 3 -10.14 -37.53 -34.45
N ILE A 4 -10.08 -38.82 -34.13
CA ILE A 4 -9.85 -39.32 -32.75
C ILE A 4 -8.48 -38.88 -32.22
N ARG A 5 -7.44 -38.90 -33.07
CA ARG A 5 -6.10 -38.42 -32.69
C ARG A 5 -6.08 -36.91 -32.43
N LEU A 6 -6.80 -36.12 -33.25
CA LEU A 6 -6.91 -34.68 -33.04
C LEU A 6 -7.64 -34.34 -31.74
N ILE A 7 -8.77 -35.00 -31.46
CA ILE A 7 -9.52 -34.81 -30.20
C ILE A 7 -8.65 -35.18 -28.99
N ARG A 8 -7.97 -36.33 -29.04
CA ARG A 8 -7.05 -36.75 -27.97
C ARG A 8 -5.95 -35.70 -27.74
N ASN A 9 -5.32 -35.23 -28.81
CA ASN A 9 -4.26 -34.23 -28.70
C ASN A 9 -4.79 -32.89 -28.13
N LEU A 10 -6.00 -32.48 -28.50
CA LEU A 10 -6.65 -31.28 -27.94
C LEU A 10 -6.96 -31.44 -26.44
N ILE A 11 -7.45 -32.60 -26.02
CA ILE A 11 -7.70 -32.89 -24.59
C ILE A 11 -6.38 -32.88 -23.82
N SER A 12 -5.34 -33.54 -24.33
CA SER A 12 -4.02 -33.54 -23.70
C SER A 12 -3.44 -32.13 -23.61
N LEU A 13 -3.56 -31.32 -24.67
CA LEU A 13 -3.11 -29.93 -24.66
C LEU A 13 -3.88 -29.08 -23.64
N SER A 14 -5.21 -29.23 -23.59
CA SER A 14 -6.06 -28.54 -22.61
C SER A 14 -5.65 -28.91 -21.17
N PHE A 15 -5.40 -30.19 -20.91
CA PHE A 15 -4.96 -30.67 -19.60
C PHE A 15 -3.60 -30.08 -19.21
N ILE A 16 -2.64 -30.04 -20.14
CA ILE A 16 -1.33 -29.41 -19.92
C ILE A 16 -1.48 -27.92 -19.59
N LEU A 17 -2.32 -27.18 -20.32
CA LEU A 17 -2.59 -25.76 -20.07
C LEU A 17 -3.16 -25.51 -18.67
N VAL A 18 -4.08 -26.36 -18.21
CA VAL A 18 -4.65 -26.27 -16.86
C VAL A 18 -3.55 -26.47 -15.80
N ILE A 19 -2.70 -27.48 -15.95
CA ILE A 19 -1.58 -27.72 -15.03
C ILE A 19 -0.64 -26.51 -15.00
N LEU A 20 -0.25 -25.99 -16.17
CA LEU A 20 0.62 -24.81 -16.26
C LEU A 20 -0.01 -23.60 -15.56
N PHE A 21 -1.31 -23.35 -15.75
CA PHE A 21 -2.02 -22.28 -15.05
C PHE A 21 -1.93 -22.43 -13.52
N PHE A 22 -2.15 -23.64 -12.99
CA PHE A 22 -2.06 -23.87 -11.55
C PHE A 22 -0.65 -23.69 -10.98
N VAL A 23 0.38 -24.05 -11.74
CA VAL A 23 1.79 -23.90 -11.34
C VAL A 23 2.26 -22.44 -11.41
N PHE A 24 1.92 -21.73 -12.48
CA PHE A 24 2.48 -20.41 -12.76
C PHE A 24 1.67 -19.22 -12.22
N ARG A 25 0.43 -19.43 -11.76
CA ARG A 25 -0.42 -18.35 -11.23
C ARG A 25 0.21 -17.56 -10.06
N GLU A 26 0.89 -18.22 -9.12
CA GLU A 26 1.46 -17.56 -7.93
C GLU A 26 2.75 -16.79 -8.25
N PRO A 27 3.74 -17.36 -8.98
CA PRO A 27 4.92 -16.61 -9.40
C PRO A 27 4.59 -15.36 -10.23
N ILE A 28 3.66 -15.46 -11.19
CA ILE A 28 3.23 -14.33 -12.02
C ILE A 28 2.62 -13.23 -11.15
N LEU A 29 1.69 -13.60 -10.26
CA LEU A 29 1.00 -12.64 -9.40
C LEU A 29 1.97 -11.99 -8.39
N LYS A 30 2.98 -12.71 -7.91
CA LYS A 30 4.05 -12.16 -7.06
C LYS A 30 4.87 -11.10 -7.78
N VAL A 31 5.18 -11.31 -9.07
CA VAL A 31 5.88 -10.31 -9.90
C VAL A 31 5.01 -9.07 -10.11
N VAL A 32 3.74 -9.25 -10.45
CA VAL A 32 2.78 -8.14 -10.63
C VAL A 32 2.65 -7.34 -9.33
N ALA A 33 2.44 -8.00 -8.19
CA ALA A 33 2.34 -7.33 -6.89
C ALA A 33 3.58 -6.50 -6.57
N ARG A 34 4.79 -7.05 -6.81
CA ARG A 34 6.03 -6.30 -6.63
C ARG A 34 6.08 -5.06 -7.51
N MET A 35 5.80 -5.20 -8.81
CA MET A 35 5.80 -4.09 -9.76
C MET A 35 4.79 -3.00 -9.35
N THR A 36 3.58 -3.39 -8.98
CA THR A 36 2.54 -2.43 -8.56
C THR A 36 2.96 -1.66 -7.32
N VAL A 37 3.39 -2.36 -6.26
CA VAL A 37 3.80 -1.70 -5.02
C VAL A 37 5.03 -0.81 -5.26
N SER A 38 6.02 -1.27 -6.03
CA SER A 38 7.18 -0.46 -6.40
C SER A 38 6.82 0.77 -7.23
N HIS A 39 5.88 0.65 -8.16
CA HIS A 39 5.45 1.78 -8.97
C HIS A 39 4.73 2.85 -8.14
N VAL A 40 3.89 2.46 -7.18
CA VAL A 40 3.13 3.42 -6.35
C VAL A 40 3.94 4.00 -5.18
N THR A 41 4.85 3.21 -4.59
CA THR A 41 5.71 3.69 -3.49
C THR A 41 6.94 4.43 -4.00
N GLY A 42 7.45 4.03 -5.18
CA GLY A 42 8.75 4.45 -5.70
C GLY A 42 9.91 3.55 -5.23
N PHE A 43 9.65 2.54 -4.39
CA PHE A 43 10.69 1.80 -3.67
C PHE A 43 10.74 0.32 -4.02
N GLY A 44 11.87 -0.32 -3.71
CA GLY A 44 12.03 -1.77 -3.87
C GLY A 44 11.12 -2.56 -2.93
N VAL A 45 10.58 -3.69 -3.40
CA VAL A 45 9.64 -4.51 -2.62
C VAL A 45 10.07 -5.97 -2.64
N ASP A 46 10.24 -6.52 -1.45
CA ASP A 46 10.44 -7.95 -1.23
C ASP A 46 9.14 -8.59 -0.79
N ILE A 47 8.88 -9.80 -1.28
CA ILE A 47 7.69 -10.59 -0.93
C ILE A 47 8.19 -12.00 -0.67
N ASP A 48 7.91 -12.56 0.51
CA ASP A 48 8.31 -13.94 0.82
C ASP A 48 7.39 -14.93 0.09
N ARG A 49 6.07 -14.80 0.32
CA ARG A 49 5.09 -15.74 -0.21
C ARG A 49 3.84 -15.01 -0.70
N LEU A 50 3.29 -15.48 -1.81
CA LEU A 50 1.99 -15.07 -2.32
C LEU A 50 1.17 -16.32 -2.63
N LYS A 51 -0.06 -16.39 -2.13
CA LYS A 51 -1.01 -17.46 -2.41
C LYS A 51 -2.29 -16.88 -2.96
N ILE A 52 -2.83 -17.56 -3.98
CA ILE A 52 -4.16 -17.27 -4.52
C ILE A 52 -5.11 -18.43 -4.20
N GLY A 53 -6.28 -18.10 -3.69
CA GLY A 53 -7.32 -19.08 -3.41
C GLY A 53 -7.78 -19.77 -4.70
N ILE A 54 -7.93 -21.09 -4.65
CA ILE A 54 -8.44 -21.88 -5.80
C ILE A 54 -9.95 -21.72 -5.91
N PHE A 55 -10.64 -21.85 -4.77
CA PHE A 55 -12.10 -21.83 -4.69
C PHE A 55 -12.66 -20.54 -4.10
N ARG A 56 -11.79 -19.66 -3.60
CA ARG A 56 -12.17 -18.38 -2.98
C ARG A 56 -11.39 -17.27 -3.64
N PRO A 57 -12.02 -16.14 -4.00
CA PRO A 57 -11.34 -15.04 -4.67
C PRO A 57 -10.54 -14.21 -3.66
N VAL A 58 -9.45 -14.80 -3.19
CA VAL A 58 -8.60 -14.24 -2.14
C VAL A 58 -7.15 -14.32 -2.57
N ILE A 59 -6.37 -13.30 -2.19
CA ILE A 59 -4.92 -13.26 -2.30
C ILE A 59 -4.39 -13.06 -0.88
N ASP A 60 -3.51 -13.95 -0.43
CA ASP A 60 -2.82 -13.85 0.85
C ASP A 60 -1.32 -13.71 0.58
N ILE A 61 -0.76 -12.56 0.93
CA ILE A 61 0.64 -12.21 0.74
C ILE A 61 1.29 -12.12 2.11
N LYS A 62 2.40 -12.83 2.30
CA LYS A 62 3.13 -12.88 3.56
C LYS A 62 4.55 -12.36 3.39
N GLY A 63 5.04 -11.69 4.43
CA GLY A 63 6.39 -11.14 4.48
C GLY A 63 6.65 -10.13 3.38
N VAL A 64 5.78 -9.13 3.26
CA VAL A 64 6.00 -8.00 2.34
C VAL A 64 6.90 -6.99 3.05
N LYS A 65 8.02 -6.65 2.43
CA LYS A 65 8.94 -5.62 2.92
C LYS A 65 9.09 -4.54 1.86
N VAL A 66 8.74 -3.31 2.21
CA VAL A 66 9.06 -2.14 1.38
C VAL A 66 10.38 -1.59 1.86
N ASN A 67 11.33 -1.46 0.96
CA ASN A 67 12.69 -1.04 1.29
C ASN A 67 12.79 0.49 1.31
N ASN A 68 13.72 1.01 2.10
CA ASN A 68 14.11 2.41 1.98
C ASN A 68 14.93 2.63 0.69
N PRO A 69 15.00 3.89 0.21
CA PRO A 69 16.00 4.32 -0.76
C PRO A 69 17.44 4.01 -0.29
N ALA A 70 18.38 3.97 -1.24
CA ALA A 70 19.73 3.43 -1.00
C ALA A 70 20.60 4.27 -0.06
N ASP A 71 20.25 5.53 0.17
CA ASP A 71 20.92 6.52 1.01
C ASP A 71 20.52 6.46 2.49
N TYR A 72 19.57 5.60 2.86
CA TYR A 72 19.12 5.41 4.24
C TYR A 72 19.84 4.26 4.95
N SER A 73 20.10 4.43 6.25
CA SER A 73 20.88 3.49 7.06
C SER A 73 20.23 2.12 7.23
N ASP A 74 18.90 2.04 7.24
CA ASP A 74 18.17 0.77 7.34
C ASP A 74 17.58 0.40 5.98
N ARG A 75 17.65 -0.88 5.64
CA ARG A 75 17.09 -1.38 4.37
C ARG A 75 15.56 -1.37 4.34
N VAL A 76 14.88 -1.60 5.46
CA VAL A 76 13.42 -1.83 5.47
C VAL A 76 12.69 -0.61 6.03
N MET A 77 11.76 -0.08 5.24
CA MET A 77 10.84 0.99 5.63
C MET A 77 9.57 0.43 6.25
N LEU A 78 8.94 -0.56 5.61
CA LEU A 78 7.67 -1.14 6.04
C LEU A 78 7.82 -2.66 6.12
N ASP A 79 7.56 -3.24 7.29
CA ASP A 79 7.51 -4.69 7.52
C ASP A 79 6.05 -5.15 7.67
N LEU A 80 5.48 -5.71 6.61
CA LEU A 80 4.11 -6.21 6.55
C LEU A 80 4.13 -7.74 6.63
N PRO A 81 3.94 -8.34 7.83
CA PRO A 81 3.87 -9.80 7.95
C PRO A 81 2.75 -10.42 7.12
N GLN A 82 1.64 -9.71 6.94
CA GLN A 82 0.50 -10.19 6.15
C GLN A 82 -0.26 -9.05 5.46
N LEU A 83 -0.58 -9.29 4.19
CA LEU A 83 -1.49 -8.52 3.36
C LEU A 83 -2.54 -9.47 2.78
N TYR A 84 -3.80 -9.27 3.14
CA TYR A 84 -4.91 -10.08 2.69
C TYR A 84 -5.85 -9.26 1.81
N VAL A 85 -6.24 -9.82 0.67
CA VAL A 85 -7.13 -9.19 -0.31
C VAL A 85 -8.24 -10.16 -0.67
N ARG A 86 -9.49 -9.72 -0.58
CA ARG A 86 -10.66 -10.41 -1.12
C ARG A 86 -11.24 -9.58 -2.25
N TYR A 87 -11.34 -10.17 -3.44
CA TYR A 87 -11.74 -9.47 -4.66
C TYR A 87 -12.96 -10.12 -5.33
N ALA A 88 -13.56 -9.42 -6.30
CA ALA A 88 -14.64 -9.94 -7.13
C ALA A 88 -14.14 -10.29 -8.55
N PRO A 89 -13.96 -11.57 -8.91
CA PRO A 89 -13.45 -11.96 -10.23
C PRO A 89 -14.34 -11.49 -11.38
N SER A 90 -15.67 -11.44 -11.16
CA SER A 90 -16.64 -10.98 -12.14
C SER A 90 -16.44 -9.52 -12.54
N GLU A 91 -15.96 -8.67 -11.62
CA GLU A 91 -15.68 -7.26 -11.90
C GLU A 91 -14.39 -7.08 -12.70
N ILE A 92 -13.40 -7.93 -12.46
CA ILE A 92 -12.14 -7.97 -13.25
C ILE A 92 -12.43 -8.26 -14.71
N LEU A 93 -13.36 -9.19 -15.00
CA LEU A 93 -13.78 -9.50 -16.37
C LEU A 93 -14.46 -8.31 -17.06
N LYS A 94 -15.08 -7.39 -16.30
CA LYS A 94 -15.67 -6.14 -16.80
C LYS A 94 -14.65 -5.00 -16.94
N GLY A 95 -13.41 -5.22 -16.50
CA GLY A 95 -12.34 -4.22 -16.48
C GLY A 95 -12.33 -3.33 -15.23
N ASN A 96 -13.02 -3.74 -14.16
CA ASN A 96 -13.01 -3.09 -12.86
C ASN A 96 -12.16 -3.88 -11.87
N ILE A 97 -11.53 -3.21 -10.91
CA ILE A 97 -10.89 -3.87 -9.77
C ILE A 97 -11.75 -3.58 -8.55
N ASP A 98 -12.53 -4.57 -8.13
CA ASP A 98 -13.36 -4.49 -6.93
C ASP A 98 -12.75 -5.37 -5.82
N ILE A 99 -12.35 -4.72 -4.74
CA ILE A 99 -11.78 -5.34 -3.54
C ILE A 99 -12.77 -5.17 -2.39
N SER A 100 -13.58 -6.19 -2.17
CA SER A 100 -14.51 -6.24 -1.04
C SER A 100 -13.83 -6.06 0.34
N GLU A 101 -12.61 -6.61 0.52
CA GLU A 101 -11.88 -6.50 1.79
C GLU A 101 -10.36 -6.49 1.56
N LEU A 102 -9.68 -5.51 2.14
CA LEU A 102 -8.23 -5.37 2.20
C LEU A 102 -7.81 -5.32 3.67
N ILE A 103 -6.93 -6.22 4.11
CA ILE A 103 -6.35 -6.19 5.45
C ILE A 103 -4.84 -6.03 5.32
N VAL A 104 -4.32 -4.91 5.81
CA VAL A 104 -2.89 -4.63 5.92
C VAL A 104 -2.49 -4.81 7.37
N THR A 105 -1.62 -5.78 7.63
CA THR A 105 -0.96 -5.91 8.94
C THR A 105 0.47 -5.40 8.80
N LEU A 106 0.73 -4.25 9.40
CA LEU A 106 2.03 -3.57 9.44
C LEU A 106 2.64 -3.76 10.83
N LYS A 107 3.70 -4.57 10.91
CA LYS A 107 4.39 -4.83 12.18
C LYS A 107 5.21 -3.63 12.61
N GLU A 108 5.98 -3.07 11.69
CA GLU A 108 6.87 -1.94 11.92
C GLU A 108 6.88 -1.00 10.72
N PHE A 109 6.82 0.29 11.01
CA PHE A 109 7.11 1.36 10.06
C PHE A 109 8.30 2.17 10.56
N THR A 110 9.39 2.15 9.81
CA THR A 110 10.61 2.89 10.11
C THR A 110 10.59 4.25 9.43
N VAL A 111 10.69 5.31 10.23
CA VAL A 111 10.87 6.70 9.79
C VAL A 111 12.31 7.09 10.12
N ILE A 112 13.08 7.47 9.11
CA ILE A 112 14.49 7.83 9.27
C ILE A 112 14.65 9.27 8.82
N LYS A 113 15.20 10.08 9.72
CA LYS A 113 15.66 11.43 9.41
C LYS A 113 17.16 11.42 9.20
N ASN A 114 17.59 11.81 8.00
CA ASN A 114 18.99 11.88 7.61
C ASN A 114 19.69 13.11 8.19
N LYS A 115 21.01 13.18 8.02
CA LYS A 115 21.85 14.29 8.52
C LYS A 115 21.49 15.65 7.92
N ASP A 116 20.99 15.64 6.68
CA ASP A 116 20.51 16.82 5.95
C ASP A 116 19.10 17.24 6.37
N GLY A 117 18.47 16.50 7.29
CA GLY A 117 17.13 16.79 7.81
C GLY A 117 15.98 16.18 7.01
N THR A 118 16.26 15.57 5.85
CA THR A 118 15.25 14.90 5.03
C THR A 118 14.78 13.59 5.67
N THR A 119 13.60 13.10 5.27
CA THR A 119 13.11 11.79 5.74
C THR A 119 12.69 10.87 4.61
N ASN A 120 12.82 9.56 4.83
CA ASN A 120 12.41 8.53 3.89
C ASN A 120 10.92 8.59 3.56
N VAL A 121 10.09 9.13 4.46
CA VAL A 121 8.66 9.32 4.23
C VAL A 121 8.42 10.40 3.19
N GLY A 122 9.19 11.48 3.22
CA GLY A 122 9.13 12.57 2.26
C GLY A 122 9.43 12.14 0.82
N GLU A 123 10.10 11.01 0.62
CA GLU A 123 10.42 10.48 -0.72
C GLU A 123 9.36 9.53 -1.30
N LEU A 124 8.33 9.17 -0.53
CA LEU A 124 7.28 8.28 -1.01
C LEU A 124 6.48 8.94 -2.15
N LYS A 125 6.49 8.31 -3.33
CA LYS A 125 5.65 8.74 -4.47
C LYS A 125 4.17 8.72 -4.13
N GLY A 126 3.74 7.76 -3.31
CA GLY A 126 2.34 7.57 -2.93
C GLY A 126 1.73 8.74 -2.15
N ILE A 127 2.56 9.60 -1.55
CA ILE A 127 2.11 10.79 -0.82
C ILE A 127 2.42 12.11 -1.54
N GLY A 128 3.01 12.06 -2.74
CA GLY A 128 3.39 13.24 -3.53
C GLY A 128 4.85 13.70 -3.36
N GLY A 129 5.71 12.85 -2.78
CA GLY A 129 7.07 13.19 -2.35
C GLY A 129 8.15 13.20 -3.43
N ALA A 130 8.06 12.36 -4.47
CA ALA A 130 9.00 12.41 -5.58
C ALA A 130 8.43 13.28 -6.71
N LYS A 131 9.22 14.25 -7.21
CA LYS A 131 8.89 14.96 -8.44
C LYS A 131 8.53 13.94 -9.53
N GLU A 132 7.38 14.13 -10.17
CA GLU A 132 6.97 13.38 -11.37
C GLU A 132 7.85 13.80 -12.56
N GLU A 133 9.17 13.68 -12.44
CA GLU A 133 10.09 13.95 -13.54
C GLU A 133 10.14 12.73 -14.45
N GLY A 134 9.53 12.90 -15.62
CA GLY A 134 9.84 12.15 -16.84
C GLY A 134 9.11 10.83 -17.01
N LEU A 135 7.91 10.88 -17.61
CA LEU A 135 7.41 9.88 -18.56
C LEU A 135 6.20 10.44 -19.32
N LYS A 136 6.47 11.40 -20.22
CA LYS A 136 5.57 11.65 -21.37
C LYS A 136 5.91 10.65 -22.47
N LYS A 137 4.87 9.95 -22.93
CA LYS A 137 4.71 9.16 -24.17
C LYS A 137 5.27 7.73 -24.19
N SER A 138 4.35 6.76 -24.12
CA SER A 138 4.18 5.65 -25.09
C SER A 138 3.61 4.39 -24.44
N VAL A 139 2.33 4.40 -24.08
CA VAL A 139 1.41 3.26 -24.21
C VAL A 139 0.02 3.90 -24.37
N SER A 140 -0.84 3.35 -25.22
CA SER A 140 -2.26 3.71 -25.26
C SER A 140 -2.78 3.89 -23.83
N ARG A 141 -3.48 5.00 -23.54
CA ARG A 141 -4.06 5.23 -22.20
C ARG A 141 -4.79 3.94 -21.81
N PRO A 142 -4.30 3.17 -20.81
CA PRO A 142 -5.03 1.99 -20.39
C PRO A 142 -6.42 2.48 -19.99
N LYS A 143 -7.44 1.75 -20.45
CA LYS A 143 -8.85 1.96 -20.06
C LYS A 143 -8.84 2.27 -18.56
N LYS A 144 -9.41 3.40 -18.15
CA LYS A 144 -9.39 3.87 -16.76
C LYS A 144 -9.98 2.75 -15.89
N THR A 145 -9.12 1.92 -15.29
CA THR A 145 -9.54 0.81 -14.45
C THR A 145 -10.18 1.42 -13.22
N ASN A 146 -11.48 1.19 -13.03
CA ASN A 146 -12.16 1.64 -11.84
C ASN A 146 -11.73 0.73 -10.69
N LEU A 147 -10.97 1.29 -9.74
CA LEU A 147 -10.64 0.63 -8.49
C LEU A 147 -11.66 1.03 -7.44
N HIS A 148 -12.19 0.05 -6.72
CA HIS A 148 -13.00 0.25 -5.52
C HIS A 148 -12.56 -0.74 -4.45
N ILE A 149 -12.46 -0.25 -3.22
CA ILE A 149 -12.13 -1.03 -2.04
C ILE A 149 -13.22 -0.78 -1.01
N GLY A 150 -14.09 -1.76 -0.79
CA GLY A 150 -15.24 -1.64 0.10
C GLY A 150 -14.84 -1.51 1.57
N LEU A 151 -13.89 -2.33 2.02
CA LEU A 151 -13.37 -2.29 3.39
C LEU A 151 -11.84 -2.39 3.40
N PHE A 152 -11.19 -1.41 4.00
CA PHE A 152 -9.76 -1.43 4.30
C PHE A 152 -9.53 -1.47 5.81
N ARG A 153 -8.86 -2.52 6.29
CA ARG A 153 -8.47 -2.73 7.68
C ARG A 153 -6.97 -2.53 7.83
N LEU A 154 -6.57 -1.60 8.68
CA LEU A 154 -5.19 -1.33 9.03
C LEU A 154 -4.92 -1.83 10.45
N LYS A 155 -3.97 -2.76 10.59
CA LYS A 155 -3.37 -3.15 11.86
C LYS A 155 -1.93 -2.64 11.89
N LEU A 156 -1.57 -1.80 12.86
CA LEU A 156 -0.23 -1.22 12.99
C LEU A 156 0.36 -1.53 14.37
N GLY A 157 1.49 -2.24 14.39
CA GLY A 157 2.22 -2.57 15.61
C GLY A 157 2.95 -1.35 16.17
N ARG A 158 4.07 -0.99 15.55
CA ARG A 158 4.94 0.10 16.03
C ARG A 158 5.51 0.97 14.91
N VAL A 159 5.93 2.17 15.29
CA VAL A 159 6.75 3.07 14.47
C VAL A 159 8.13 3.18 15.11
N LEU A 160 9.18 3.01 14.30
CA LEU A 160 10.57 3.21 14.69
C LEU A 160 11.05 4.53 14.10
N TYR A 161 11.32 5.53 14.93
CA TYR A 161 11.88 6.81 14.48
C TYR A 161 13.39 6.83 14.75
N LYS A 162 14.19 7.03 13.71
CA LYS A 162 15.64 7.20 13.80
C LYS A 162 16.02 8.60 13.37
N ASP A 163 16.73 9.30 14.24
CA ASP A 163 17.24 10.65 13.98
C ASP A 163 18.76 10.60 13.86
N ASN A 164 19.24 10.61 12.61
CA ASN A 164 20.66 10.66 12.29
C ASN A 164 21.18 12.10 12.19
N SER A 165 20.31 13.12 12.37
CA SER A 165 20.70 14.55 12.33
C SER A 165 21.35 15.04 13.62
N VAL A 166 21.23 14.25 14.71
CA VAL A 166 21.82 14.54 16.02
C VAL A 166 22.97 13.58 16.34
N GLN A 167 23.91 14.02 17.19
CA GLN A 167 25.04 13.20 17.64
C GLN A 167 25.02 13.04 19.17
N PRO A 168 24.98 11.80 19.71
CA PRO A 168 24.85 10.52 18.98
C PRO A 168 23.46 10.35 18.32
N PRO A 169 23.33 9.52 17.27
CA PRO A 169 22.04 9.24 16.65
C PRO A 169 20.99 8.78 17.66
N SER A 170 19.76 9.29 17.53
CA SER A 170 18.66 8.96 18.44
C SER A 170 17.72 7.94 17.81
N THR A 171 17.27 6.95 18.58
CA THR A 171 16.25 5.99 18.14
C THR A 171 15.10 5.97 19.15
N LYS A 172 13.87 6.12 18.65
CA LYS A 172 12.63 6.09 19.45
C LYS A 172 11.67 5.06 18.90
N VAL A 173 11.07 4.27 19.79
CA VAL A 173 10.06 3.26 19.43
C VAL A 173 8.70 3.72 19.95
N TYR A 174 7.73 3.80 19.06
CA TYR A 174 6.35 4.14 19.38
C TYR A 174 5.47 2.92 19.15
N ASN A 175 5.03 2.27 20.22
CA ASN A 175 4.09 1.16 20.13
C ASN A 175 2.67 1.72 19.97
N LEU A 176 2.07 1.53 18.80
CA LEU A 176 0.81 2.18 18.44
C LEU A 176 -0.39 1.25 18.59
N ASN A 177 -0.22 -0.05 18.32
CA ASN A 177 -1.27 -1.08 18.39
C ASN A 177 -2.59 -0.63 17.72
N ILE A 178 -2.50 0.02 16.57
CA ILE A 178 -3.67 0.54 15.85
C ILE A 178 -4.44 -0.62 15.24
N ASN A 179 -5.76 -0.55 15.33
CA ASN A 179 -6.68 -1.34 14.54
C ASN A 179 -7.78 -0.40 14.03
N LYS A 180 -7.75 -0.06 12.74
CA LYS A 180 -8.66 0.91 12.12
C LYS A 180 -9.30 0.35 10.86
N GLU A 181 -10.52 0.79 10.61
CA GLU A 181 -11.27 0.46 9.41
C GLU A 181 -11.59 1.72 8.61
N PHE A 182 -11.48 1.60 7.30
CA PHE A 182 -11.84 2.62 6.30
C PHE A 182 -12.73 1.97 5.26
N ARG A 183 -13.60 2.75 4.65
CA ARG A 183 -14.57 2.26 3.65
C ARG A 183 -14.50 3.10 2.39
N ASP A 184 -14.89 2.48 1.29
CA ASP A 184 -15.09 3.11 -0.02
C ASP A 184 -13.85 3.89 -0.51
N ILE A 185 -12.72 3.19 -0.62
CA ILE A 185 -11.48 3.75 -1.15
C ILE A 185 -11.42 3.51 -2.66
N GLY A 186 -11.31 4.60 -3.42
CA GLY A 186 -11.26 4.55 -4.89
C GLY A 186 -9.85 4.43 -5.50
N ASP A 187 -8.78 4.55 -4.69
CA ASP A 187 -7.42 4.54 -5.20
C ASP A 187 -6.37 4.01 -4.21
N ILE A 188 -5.26 3.46 -4.73
CA ILE A 188 -4.17 2.87 -3.92
C ILE A 188 -3.40 3.94 -3.15
N ARG A 189 -3.25 5.16 -3.67
CA ARG A 189 -2.49 6.23 -3.01
C ARG A 189 -3.16 6.65 -1.71
N THR A 190 -4.49 6.68 -1.67
CA THR A 190 -5.26 6.90 -0.45
C THR A 190 -4.89 5.91 0.65
N ILE A 191 -4.66 4.63 0.33
CA ILE A 191 -4.21 3.64 1.32
C ILE A 191 -2.84 4.04 1.91
N ILE A 192 -1.88 4.40 1.06
CA ILE A 192 -0.53 4.80 1.48
C ILE A 192 -0.61 6.04 2.37
N ARG A 193 -1.38 7.06 1.96
CA ARG A 193 -1.61 8.29 2.73
C ARG A 193 -2.23 8.00 4.09
N LEU A 194 -3.23 7.10 4.15
CA LEU A 194 -3.84 6.67 5.41
C LEU A 194 -2.83 5.98 6.32
N ILE A 195 -2.03 5.05 5.80
CA ILE A 195 -1.00 4.36 6.59
C ILE A 195 -0.01 5.38 7.16
N VAL A 196 0.51 6.29 6.32
CA VAL A 196 1.48 7.31 6.74
C VAL A 196 0.86 8.26 7.76
N ALA A 197 -0.32 8.83 7.47
CA ALA A 197 -1.00 9.76 8.36
C ALA A 197 -1.31 9.14 9.72
N GLU A 198 -1.91 7.93 9.75
CA GLU A 198 -2.23 7.24 10.99
C GLU A 198 -0.99 6.93 11.83
N SER A 199 0.10 6.54 11.18
CA SER A 199 1.37 6.24 11.85
C SER A 199 2.00 7.50 12.46
N LEU A 200 2.13 8.58 11.67
CA LEU A 200 2.78 9.81 12.12
C LEU A 200 1.95 10.55 13.17
N MET A 201 0.62 10.58 13.03
CA MET A 201 -0.26 11.23 14.01
C MET A 201 -0.22 10.51 15.35
N LYS A 202 -0.30 9.17 15.35
CA LYS A 202 -0.29 8.40 16.60
C LYS A 202 1.07 8.38 17.28
N ALA A 203 2.16 8.49 16.52
CA ALA A 203 3.51 8.64 17.07
C ALA A 203 3.86 10.10 17.43
N ASN A 204 2.97 11.07 17.17
CA ASN A 204 3.22 12.50 17.32
C ASN A 204 4.48 12.99 16.54
N LEU A 205 4.70 12.41 15.36
CA LEU A 205 5.83 12.69 14.47
C LEU A 205 5.47 13.64 13.32
N GLY A 206 4.28 14.24 13.32
CA GLY A 206 3.81 15.04 12.18
C GLY A 206 4.73 16.18 11.77
N ASN A 207 5.39 16.83 12.75
CA ASN A 207 6.34 17.92 12.50
C ASN A 207 7.79 17.41 12.26
N LEU A 208 8.04 16.11 12.42
CA LEU A 208 9.37 15.51 12.36
C LEU A 208 9.62 14.72 11.08
N ALA A 209 8.56 14.42 10.33
CA ALA A 209 8.61 13.55 9.16
C ALA A 209 8.73 14.29 7.82
N ASP A 210 9.03 15.60 7.82
CA ASP A 210 9.13 16.43 6.61
C ASP A 210 7.93 16.30 5.65
N VAL A 211 6.74 16.07 6.23
CA VAL A 211 5.51 15.80 5.50
C VAL A 211 4.37 16.56 6.16
N ASP A 212 3.60 17.30 5.36
CA ASP A 212 2.37 17.94 5.84
C ASP A 212 1.27 16.90 6.05
N VAL A 213 1.23 16.35 7.26
CA VAL A 213 0.23 15.35 7.66
C VAL A 213 -1.20 15.90 7.56
N LYS A 214 -1.41 17.20 7.75
CA LYS A 214 -2.75 17.80 7.59
C LYS A 214 -3.17 17.72 6.13
N LYS A 215 -2.28 18.08 5.21
CA LYS A 215 -2.51 17.95 3.77
C LYS A 215 -2.78 16.51 3.34
N LEU A 216 -2.07 15.53 3.91
CA LEU A 216 -2.35 14.11 3.64
C LEU A 216 -3.76 13.69 4.03
N VAL A 217 -4.23 14.13 5.20
CA VAL A 217 -5.58 13.84 5.67
C VAL A 217 -6.62 14.55 4.81
N THR A 218 -6.42 15.82 4.46
CA THR A 218 -7.37 16.57 3.61
C THR A 218 -7.47 15.97 2.20
N ASP A 219 -6.35 15.62 1.60
CA ASP A 219 -6.28 15.00 0.26
C ASP A 219 -6.88 13.59 0.25
N THR A 220 -6.92 12.94 1.40
CA THR A 220 -7.60 11.65 1.58
C THR A 220 -9.12 11.84 1.71
N THR A 221 -9.57 12.88 2.42
CA THR A 221 -11.02 13.16 2.58
C THR A 221 -11.72 13.60 1.30
N SER A 222 -10.99 14.23 0.37
CA SER A 222 -11.53 14.59 -0.96
C SER A 222 -11.62 13.41 -1.91
N ALA A 223 -10.80 12.37 -1.71
CA ALA A 223 -10.82 11.13 -2.51
C ALA A 223 -11.83 10.09 -2.00
N ALA A 224 -12.12 10.07 -0.70
CA ALA A 224 -13.11 9.16 -0.08
C ALA A 224 -14.52 9.79 -0.06
N ILE A 225 -15.16 9.85 -1.22
CA ILE A 225 -16.55 10.32 -1.38
C ILE A 225 -17.50 9.19 -0.97
N GLY A 226 -17.81 9.09 0.33
CA GLY A 226 -18.82 8.15 0.82
C GLY A 226 -18.75 7.94 2.33
N THR A 227 -19.68 8.54 3.08
CA THR A 227 -19.97 8.29 4.52
C THR A 227 -18.91 8.58 5.61
N THR A 228 -17.63 8.81 5.30
CA THR A 228 -16.59 9.07 6.34
C THR A 228 -16.42 10.54 6.71
N THR A 229 -17.33 11.43 6.26
CA THR A 229 -17.28 12.85 6.64
C THR A 229 -17.50 13.07 8.13
N LYS A 230 -18.12 12.13 8.88
CA LYS A 230 -18.35 12.30 10.33
C LYS A 230 -17.17 11.87 11.21
N VAL A 231 -16.46 10.79 10.88
CA VAL A 231 -15.36 10.27 11.72
C VAL A 231 -14.05 11.04 11.48
N ILE A 232 -13.77 11.41 10.22
CA ILE A 232 -12.57 12.17 9.90
C ILE A 232 -12.77 13.66 10.22
N LYS A 233 -13.96 14.27 10.03
CA LYS A 233 -14.20 15.62 10.56
C LYS A 233 -14.10 15.66 12.08
N LYS A 234 -14.59 14.65 12.80
CA LYS A 234 -14.43 14.60 14.27
C LYS A 234 -12.95 14.55 14.66
N THR A 235 -12.12 13.83 13.90
CA THR A 235 -10.66 13.78 14.12
C THR A 235 -9.98 15.09 13.72
N ALA A 236 -10.33 15.71 12.59
CA ALA A 236 -9.79 16.98 12.13
C ALA A 236 -10.18 18.17 13.04
N VAL A 237 -11.43 18.22 13.49
CA VAL A 237 -11.93 19.19 14.49
C VAL A 237 -11.26 18.97 15.85
N THR A 238 -10.95 17.73 16.21
CA THR A 238 -10.15 17.44 17.42
C THR A 238 -8.70 17.91 17.27
N LEU A 239 -8.11 17.88 16.06
CA LEU A 239 -6.75 18.39 15.80
C LEU A 239 -6.66 19.91 15.80
N GLU A 240 -7.70 20.64 15.34
CA GLU A 240 -7.77 22.10 15.50
C GLU A 240 -7.77 22.50 16.98
N ASN A 241 -8.38 21.69 17.85
CA ASN A 241 -8.45 21.95 19.29
C ASN A 241 -7.22 21.44 20.07
N LEU A 242 -6.33 20.64 19.46
CA LEU A 242 -5.12 20.09 20.09
C LEU A 242 -3.83 20.79 19.66
N LEU A 243 -3.92 21.78 18.76
CA LEU A 243 -2.82 22.68 18.42
C LEU A 243 -3.09 24.04 19.08
N PRO A 244 -2.65 24.29 20.33
CA PRO A 244 -2.49 25.67 20.78
C PRO A 244 -1.42 26.30 19.86
N PHE A 245 -1.52 27.61 19.60
CA PHE A 245 -0.75 28.39 18.61
C PHE A 245 -1.33 28.28 17.18
N ASN A 246 -2.08 29.25 16.64
CA ASN A 246 -1.77 30.68 16.63
C ASN A 246 -3.06 31.49 16.33
N LYS A 247 -3.56 32.22 17.34
CA LYS A 247 -4.37 33.42 17.14
C LYS A 247 -3.62 34.59 17.78
N LYS A 248 -2.81 35.27 16.98
CA LYS A 248 -2.62 36.73 17.02
C LYS A 248 -2.37 37.19 15.60
#